data_AF-A0A258W8E7-F1
#
_entry.id   AF-A0A258W8E7-F1
#
_cell.length_a   1.000
_cell.length_b   1.000
_cell.length_c   1.000
_cell.angle_alpha   90.00
_cell.angle_beta   90.00
_cell.angle_gamma   90.00
#
_symmetry.space_group_name_H-M   'P 1'
#
loop_
_entity.id
_entity.type
_entity.pdbx_description
1 polymer ?
#
loop_
_entity_poly.entity_id
_entity_poly.type
_entity_poly.pdbx_seq_one_letter_code
_entity_poly.pdbx_strand_id
1 'polypeptide(L)'
;MEIYLKTENTNAKVHKLYWIAQDSGKRYPAGVAFYNELQGDYRLKVDTFPEDKVIYLKPISMSDGLIHFRVEAAVRKQGVVLHRAEIGEGHASVESGYPIFMDIGPFARTLVLEAA
;
A
#
# COMPACT_ATOMS: atom_id res chain seq x y z
N MET A 1 31.74 13.85 -0.51
CA MET A 1 31.56 12.46 -0.98
C MET A 1 30.12 12.08 -0.67
N GLU A 2 29.19 12.46 -1.54
CA GLU A 2 27.76 12.19 -1.36
C GLU A 2 27.37 11.03 -2.28
N ILE A 3 27.14 9.87 -1.68
CA ILE A 3 26.59 8.70 -2.38
C ILE A 3 25.32 8.32 -1.63
N TYR A 4 24.24 9.08 -1.86
CA TYR A 4 22.91 8.61 -1.50
C TYR A 4 22.38 7.76 -2.66
N LEU A 5 22.69 6.47 -2.53
CA LEU A 5 22.10 5.30 -3.17
C LEU A 5 20.94 5.58 -4.15
N LYS A 6 21.30 5.87 -5.41
CA LYS A 6 20.50 5.42 -6.56
C LYS A 6 20.76 3.94 -6.76
N THR A 7 20.08 3.11 -5.98
CA THR A 7 19.76 1.74 -6.40
C THR A 7 18.27 1.70 -6.65
N GLU A 8 17.84 2.38 -7.71
CA GLU A 8 16.61 1.98 -8.39
C GLU A 8 16.88 0.58 -8.92
N ASN A 9 16.34 -0.40 -8.20
CA ASN A 9 16.39 -1.80 -8.56
C ASN A 9 15.66 -1.94 -9.89
N THR A 10 16.40 -1.99 -11.00
CA THR A 10 15.92 -1.89 -12.38
C THR A 10 15.06 -3.08 -12.84
N ASN A 11 14.81 -4.04 -11.95
CA ASN A 11 13.96 -5.22 -12.17
C ASN A 11 12.82 -5.37 -11.15
N ALA A 12 12.49 -4.33 -10.36
CA ALA A 12 11.33 -4.42 -9.47
C ALA A 12 10.07 -4.72 -10.28
N LYS A 13 9.39 -5.85 -10.01
CA LYS A 13 8.11 -6.17 -10.64
C LYS A 13 7.12 -5.05 -10.32
N VAL A 14 6.70 -4.33 -11.36
CA VAL A 14 5.75 -3.22 -11.26
C VAL A 14 4.34 -3.76 -11.49
N HIS A 15 3.47 -3.54 -10.52
CA HIS A 15 2.06 -3.91 -10.58
C HIS A 15 1.20 -2.67 -10.77
N LYS A 16 0.15 -2.76 -11.59
CA LYS A 16 -0.79 -1.64 -11.79
C LYS A 16 -1.82 -1.62 -10.67
N LEU A 17 -2.12 -0.42 -10.15
CA LEU A 17 -3.17 -0.20 -9.16
C LEU A 17 -4.43 0.32 -9.84
N TYR A 18 -5.59 -0.10 -9.33
CA TYR A 18 -6.89 0.35 -9.79
C TYR A 18 -7.84 0.61 -8.62
N TRP A 19 -8.61 1.69 -8.71
CA TRP A 19 -9.83 1.86 -7.93
C TRP A 19 -10.97 1.07 -8.57
N ILE A 20 -11.78 0.39 -7.76
CA ILE A 20 -12.96 -0.35 -8.21
C ILE A 20 -14.20 0.35 -7.67
N ALA A 21 -15.07 0.81 -8.57
CA ALA A 21 -16.38 1.33 -8.17
C ALA A 21 -17.26 0.16 -7.71
N GLN A 22 -17.75 0.20 -6.46
CA GLN A 22 -18.46 -0.93 -5.85
C GLN A 22 -19.79 -1.25 -6.53
N ASP A 23 -20.45 -0.24 -7.11
CA ASP A 23 -21.75 -0.36 -7.78
C ASP A 23 -21.69 -1.05 -9.15
N SER A 24 -20.61 -0.80 -9.89
CA SER A 24 -20.47 -1.13 -11.31
C SER A 24 -19.31 -2.08 -11.60
N GLY A 25 -18.43 -2.32 -10.63
CA GLY A 25 -17.18 -3.06 -10.79
C GLY A 25 -16.16 -2.36 -11.71
N LYS A 26 -16.46 -1.13 -12.15
CA LYS A 26 -15.62 -0.41 -13.11
C LYS A 26 -14.27 -0.06 -12.48
N ARG A 27 -13.20 -0.29 -13.25
CA ARG A 27 -11.82 -0.04 -12.83
C ARG A 27 -11.32 1.31 -13.34
N TYR A 28 -10.72 2.09 -12.45
CA TYR A 28 -10.08 3.35 -12.74
C TYR A 28 -8.59 3.25 -12.38
N PRO A 29 -7.65 3.66 -13.24
CA PRO A 29 -6.23 3.67 -12.91
C PRO A 29 -5.97 4.45 -11.62
N ALA A 30 -5.13 3.88 -10.74
CA ALA A 30 -4.83 4.46 -9.42
C ALA A 30 -3.33 4.58 -9.12
N GLY A 31 -2.47 4.21 -10.08
CA GLY A 31 -1.02 4.28 -9.96
C GLY A 31 -0.34 2.92 -10.07
N VAL A 32 0.75 2.73 -9.34
CA VAL A 32 1.63 1.55 -9.44
C VAL A 32 2.15 1.07 -8.09
N ALA A 33 2.47 -0.22 -7.99
CA ALA A 33 3.08 -0.84 -6.83
C ALA A 33 4.41 -1.50 -7.22
N PHE A 34 5.40 -1.41 -6.34
CA PHE A 34 6.73 -1.98 -6.50
C PHE A 34 6.97 -3.01 -5.41
N TYR A 35 7.21 -4.26 -5.77
CA TYR A 35 7.55 -5.29 -4.80
C TYR A 35 8.99 -5.14 -4.32
N ASN A 36 9.19 -5.18 -3.00
CA ASN A 36 10.50 -5.21 -2.37
C ASN A 36 10.83 -6.63 -1.91
N GLU A 37 11.64 -7.35 -2.69
CA GLU A 37 12.00 -8.75 -2.39
C GLU A 37 12.73 -8.92 -1.06
N LEU A 38 13.47 -7.91 -0.60
CA LEU A 38 14.21 -7.97 0.66
C LEU A 38 13.31 -7.86 1.89
N GLN A 39 12.22 -7.08 1.79
CA GLN A 39 11.31 -6.83 2.90
C GLN A 39 10.03 -7.65 2.82
N GLY A 40 9.72 -8.24 1.66
CA GLY A 40 8.47 -8.96 1.41
C GLY A 40 7.24 -8.06 1.44
N ASP A 41 7.41 -6.74 1.25
CA ASP A 41 6.33 -5.76 1.19
C ASP A 41 6.29 -5.05 -0.17
N TYR A 42 5.17 -4.40 -0.47
CA TYR A 42 5.04 -3.54 -1.65
C TYR A 42 5.10 -2.09 -1.23
N ARG A 43 5.81 -1.26 -1.99
CA ARG A 43 5.66 0.19 -1.94
C ARG A 43 4.61 0.60 -2.97
N LEU A 44 3.56 1.28 -2.51
CA LEU A 44 2.48 1.78 -3.37
C LEU A 44 2.72 3.26 -3.71
N LYS A 45 2.61 3.60 -5.00
CA LYS A 45 2.50 4.97 -5.49
C LYS A 45 1.07 5.15 -6.02
N VAL A 46 0.25 5.83 -5.24
CA VAL A 46 -1.16 6.09 -5.56
C VAL A 46 -1.27 7.49 -6.15
N ASP A 47 -1.80 7.61 -7.36
CA ASP A 47 -1.77 8.87 -8.14
C ASP A 47 -2.53 10.01 -7.46
N THR A 48 -3.55 9.70 -6.65
CA THR A 48 -4.35 10.69 -5.91
C THR A 48 -3.72 11.16 -4.60
N PHE A 49 -2.60 10.55 -4.16
CA PHE A 49 -1.93 10.92 -2.92
C PHE A 49 -0.81 11.92 -3.20
N PRO A 50 -0.47 12.80 -2.23
CA PRO A 50 0.72 13.63 -2.33
C PRO A 50 1.98 12.81 -2.64
N GLU A 51 2.89 13.35 -3.45
CA GLU A 51 4.08 12.61 -3.93
C GLU A 51 5.02 12.16 -2.79
N ASP A 52 5.07 12.92 -1.70
CA ASP A 52 5.85 12.62 -0.50
C ASP A 52 5.20 11.56 0.39
N LYS A 53 3.93 11.21 0.13
CA LYS A 53 3.21 10.16 0.85
C LYS A 53 3.70 8.80 0.37
N VAL A 54 4.36 8.09 1.27
CA VAL A 54 4.81 6.71 1.02
C VAL A 54 3.87 5.73 1.70
N ILE A 55 3.25 4.86 0.90
CA ILE A 55 2.34 3.82 1.36
C ILE A 55 3.00 2.45 1.16
N TYR A 56 2.79 1.55 2.10
CA TYR A 56 3.28 0.17 2.09
C TYR A 56 2.10 -0.80 2.18
N LEU A 57 2.23 -1.95 1.54
CA LEU A 57 1.32 -3.08 1.66
C LEU A 57 2.14 -4.28 2.13
N LYS A 58 1.82 -4.76 3.32
CA LYS A 58 2.60 -5.80 4.00
C LYS A 58 1.73 -7.04 4.27
N PRO A 59 2.14 -8.24 3.86
CA PRO A 59 1.47 -9.47 4.29
C PRO A 59 1.67 -9.66 5.80
N ILE A 60 0.60 -9.98 6.52
CA ILE A 60 0.61 -10.11 7.99
C ILE A 60 0.25 -11.50 8.49
N SER A 61 -0.62 -12.23 7.78
CA SER A 61 -1.02 -13.58 8.15
C SER A 61 -1.61 -14.33 6.96
N MET A 62 -1.75 -15.65 7.12
CA MET A 62 -2.50 -16.50 6.20
C MET A 62 -3.47 -17.33 7.03
N SER A 63 -4.75 -17.22 6.74
CA SER A 63 -5.84 -17.93 7.43
C SER A 63 -7.02 -18.08 6.49
N ASP A 64 -7.78 -19.16 6.63
CA ASP A 64 -9.04 -19.39 5.90
C ASP A 64 -8.92 -19.27 4.36
N GLY A 65 -7.78 -19.71 3.81
CA GLY A 65 -7.51 -19.63 2.36
C GLY A 65 -7.20 -18.21 1.85
N LEU A 66 -7.04 -17.24 2.75
CA LEU A 66 -6.70 -15.86 2.43
C LEU A 66 -5.31 -15.48 2.96
N ILE A 67 -4.62 -14.66 2.18
CA ILE A 67 -3.46 -13.88 2.61
C ILE A 67 -4.01 -12.54 3.09
N HIS A 68 -3.79 -12.21 4.35
CA HIS A 68 -4.17 -10.92 4.91
C HIS A 68 -3.02 -9.94 4.80
N PHE A 69 -3.35 -8.70 4.47
CA PHE A 69 -2.41 -7.61 4.32
C PHE A 69 -2.80 -6.44 5.21
N ARG A 70 -1.79 -5.70 5.63
CA ARG A 70 -1.91 -4.39 6.25
C ARG A 70 -1.44 -3.31 5.29
N VAL A 71 -2.20 -2.22 5.19
CA VAL A 71 -1.80 -1.01 4.47
C VAL A 71 -1.28 0.01 5.47
N GLU A 72 -0.06 0.48 5.26
CA GLU A 72 0.62 1.39 6.18
C GLU A 72 1.08 2.66 5.47
N ALA A 73 0.94 3.82 6.13
CA ALA A 73 1.54 5.07 5.69
C ALA A 73 2.80 5.39 6.49
N ALA A 74 3.89 5.79 5.82
CA ALA A 74 5.01 6.41 6.50
C ALA A 74 4.59 7.74 7.13
N VAL A 75 4.78 7.86 8.44
CA VAL A 75 4.68 9.13 9.16
C VAL A 75 6.07 9.73 9.24
N ARG A 76 6.26 10.89 8.61
CA ARG A 76 7.56 11.57 8.54
C ARG A 76 7.56 12.85 9.35
N LYS A 77 8.72 13.18 9.93
CA LYS A 77 9.01 14.49 10.53
C LYS A 77 10.38 14.92 10.04
N GLN A 78 10.45 16.12 9.47
CA GLN A 78 11.70 16.67 8.89
C GLN A 78 12.36 15.69 7.89
N GLY A 79 11.57 15.05 7.04
CA GLY A 79 12.04 14.09 6.02
C GLY A 79 12.33 12.66 6.53
N VAL A 80 12.51 12.47 7.84
CA VAL A 80 12.81 11.17 8.45
C VAL A 80 11.51 10.41 8.75
N VAL A 81 11.46 9.12 8.40
CA VAL A 81 10.34 8.23 8.78
C VAL A 81 10.43 7.97 10.29
N LEU A 82 9.42 8.41 11.03
CA LEU A 82 9.32 8.17 12.47
C LEU A 82 8.75 6.78 12.74
N HIS A 83 7.60 6.48 12.14
CA HIS A 83 6.93 5.20 12.25
C HIS A 83 6.03 4.98 11.03
N ARG A 84 5.42 3.79 10.96
CA ARG A 84 4.40 3.44 9.99
C ARG A 84 3.05 3.35 10.71
N ALA A 85 2.07 4.11 10.24
CA ALA A 85 0.71 4.07 10.79
C ALA A 85 -0.15 3.17 9.90
N GLU A 86 -0.91 2.25 10.50
CA GLU A 86 -1.90 1.47 9.77
C GLU A 86 -3.02 2.40 9.28
N ILE A 87 -3.30 2.35 7.98
CA ILE A 87 -4.33 3.19 7.34
C ILE A 87 -5.36 2.35 6.57
N GLY A 88 -5.26 1.03 6.62
CA GLY A 88 -6.11 0.15 5.86
C GLY A 88 -5.68 -1.29 5.93
N GLU A 89 -6.44 -2.13 5.25
CA GLU A 89 -6.26 -3.57 5.23
C GLU A 89 -6.44 -4.09 3.80
N GLY A 90 -6.02 -5.33 3.57
CA GLY A 90 -6.23 -5.98 2.30
C GLY A 90 -6.25 -7.49 2.42
N HIS A 91 -6.70 -8.13 1.35
CA HIS A 91 -6.75 -9.59 1.26
C HIS A 91 -6.52 -10.06 -0.18
N ALA A 92 -6.02 -11.28 -0.31
CA ALA A 92 -5.97 -12.02 -1.57
C ALA A 92 -6.19 -13.51 -1.29
N SER A 93 -6.65 -14.26 -2.29
CA SER A 93 -6.68 -15.72 -2.18
C SER A 93 -5.25 -16.28 -2.12
N VAL A 94 -5.03 -17.29 -1.27
CA VAL A 94 -3.75 -18.04 -1.21
C VAL A 94 -3.49 -18.78 -2.52
N GLU A 95 -4.54 -19.25 -3.21
CA GLU A 95 -4.40 -20.02 -4.45
C GLU A 95 -3.86 -19.18 -5.60
N SER A 96 -4.36 -17.95 -5.76
CA SER A 96 -4.00 -17.08 -6.87
C SER A 96 -2.95 -16.03 -6.51
N GLY A 97 -2.86 -15.63 -5.25
CA GLY A 97 -2.04 -14.52 -4.75
C GLY A 97 -2.46 -13.13 -5.26
N TYR A 98 -3.39 -13.06 -6.23
CA TYR A 98 -3.86 -11.85 -6.89
C TYR A 98 -5.32 -12.00 -7.39
N PRO A 99 -6.05 -10.89 -7.59
CA PRO A 99 -5.69 -9.52 -7.19
C PRO A 99 -5.68 -9.36 -5.66
N ILE A 100 -4.89 -8.41 -5.16
CA ILE A 100 -4.96 -8.01 -3.76
C ILE A 100 -6.00 -6.90 -3.67
N PHE A 101 -7.09 -7.16 -2.98
CA PHE A 101 -8.12 -6.18 -2.67
C PHE A 101 -7.70 -5.40 -1.43
N MET A 102 -7.87 -4.08 -1.45
CA MET A 102 -7.42 -3.20 -0.37
C MET A 102 -8.48 -2.15 -0.07
N ASP A 103 -8.74 -1.95 1.22
CA ASP A 103 -9.51 -0.83 1.73
C ASP A 103 -8.54 0.16 2.36
N ILE A 104 -8.32 1.29 1.68
CA ILE A 104 -7.39 2.34 2.11
C ILE A 104 -8.20 3.51 2.67
N GLY A 105 -7.98 3.83 3.94
CA GLY A 105 -8.58 5.01 4.57
C GLY A 105 -8.03 6.32 4.00
N PRO A 106 -8.81 7.41 4.02
CA PRO A 106 -10.14 7.56 4.63
C PRO A 106 -11.32 7.30 3.67
N PHE A 107 -11.10 6.87 2.42
CA PHE A 107 -12.14 6.89 1.37
C PHE A 107 -13.39 6.05 1.67
N ALA A 108 -13.29 5.06 2.55
CA ALA A 108 -14.41 4.22 2.99
C ALA A 108 -14.76 4.38 4.49
N ARG A 109 -14.11 5.31 5.21
CA ARG A 109 -14.21 5.40 6.68
C ARG A 109 -14.65 6.79 7.13
N THR A 110 -15.45 6.84 8.20
CA THR A 110 -15.86 8.11 8.83
C THR A 110 -14.74 8.60 9.75
N LEU A 111 -14.31 9.86 9.57
CA LEU A 111 -13.39 10.51 10.51
C LEU A 111 -14.14 10.86 11.79
N VAL A 112 -13.67 10.33 12.92
CA VAL A 112 -14.23 10.61 14.26
C VAL A 112 -13.19 11.37 15.07
N LEU A 113 -13.62 12.41 15.78
CA LEU A 113 -12.81 13.14 16.76
C LEU A 113 -13.24 12.68 18.16
N GLU A 114 -12.31 12.13 18.93
CA GLU A 114 -12.54 11.72 20.33
C GLU A 114 -11.61 12.53 21.26
N ALA A 115 -12.04 12.74 22.52
CA ALA A 115 -11.21 13.34 23.55
C ALA A 115 -10.18 12.30 24.06
N ALA A 116 -8.95 12.76 24.31
CA ALA A 116 -7.84 11.92 24.78
C ALA A 116 -7.94 11.55 26.27
#